data_AF-A0ABD0LWM3-F1
#
_entry.id   AF-A0ABD0LWM3-F1
#
_cell.length_a   1.000
_cell.length_b   1.000
_cell.length_c   1.000
_cell.angle_alpha   90.00
_cell.angle_beta   90.00
_cell.angle_gamma   90.00
#
_symmetry.space_group_name_H-M   'P 1'
#
loop_
_entity.id
_entity.type
_entity.pdbx_description
1 polymer ?
#
loop_
_entity_poly.entity_id
_entity_poly.type
_entity_poly.pdbx_seq_one_letter_code
_entity_poly.pdbx_strand_id
1 'polypeptide(L)'
;HIFKMEQEEYMREGIDWTEVKFVDNKPLLDLFLTKPIGMLALLDEESLFPKGTDQSYVDKLNANFGKGNPYYTKSPQTNKAVFSINHYAGKVTYDAGQWLEKNRDTLPAGIMENLQSSSNTLVKTVFRGQITRTGSLALQGLRSTGRTTKKRQPRPAPAETDAAKRKLTVGAQFKTSLAVLMERMTSATPIFVRCLKPNHHKKPDRFDDQYILSQLLYTGMLETTKIRREGFAVRPSFEEFVHKYKILLCQLNLRGTKENCMKILKASKLSGWHVGKTKVFLKYTHVEQLTDHLDNLGKSAVVLQKVARGFLGRRRYARLVEKARKEKERVEALMRAAEQANLANAARLQQLNLHDDSKNKVGSGGQDYLKPKKTTASTGTQMEDVDSSDSEVLEDDFKPVQSNLNKFGRPGTRKAAAEWFKETQTENVLDTASGRFAEWFHGIISRKESERLLRDKIVGCYLIRVSESRFGYTLSFKDQDRCRHYMIDQLKNGKFIIIGESKVHRSLHALVQHHKKVKISNWSGLLTVPCGQ
;
A
#
# COMPACT_ATOMS: atom_id res chain seq x y z
N HIS A 1 1.12 28.64 9.38
CA HIS A 1 1.72 27.33 9.69
C HIS A 1 3.02 27.10 8.91
N ILE A 2 2.99 26.97 7.58
CA ILE A 2 4.19 26.67 6.76
C ILE A 2 5.29 27.74 6.93
N PHE A 3 4.94 29.01 6.73
CA PHE A 3 5.92 30.11 6.77
C PHE A 3 6.57 30.32 8.14
N LYS A 4 5.76 30.34 9.20
CA LYS A 4 6.23 30.50 10.56
C LYS A 4 7.18 29.38 10.98
N MET A 5 6.81 28.12 10.76
CA MET A 5 7.69 26.98 11.07
C MET A 5 8.97 26.98 10.23
N GLU A 6 8.89 27.41 8.97
CA GLU A 6 10.04 27.48 8.06
C GLU A 6 11.07 28.49 8.56
N GLN A 7 10.62 29.69 8.97
CA GLN A 7 11.48 30.72 9.55
C GLN A 7 12.01 30.34 10.94
N GLU A 8 11.17 29.77 11.81
CA GLU A 8 11.59 29.25 13.12
C GLU A 8 12.68 28.19 12.99
N GLU A 9 12.61 27.32 11.99
CA GLU A 9 13.64 26.32 11.73
C GLU A 9 14.95 26.96 11.25
N TYR A 10 14.90 27.99 10.39
CA TYR A 10 16.10 28.72 9.96
C TYR A 10 16.77 29.44 11.13
N MET A 11 16.00 30.09 12.00
CA MET A 11 16.52 30.72 13.21
C MET A 11 17.15 29.70 14.17
N ARG A 12 16.47 28.56 14.39
CA ARG A 12 16.96 27.47 15.26
C ARG A 12 18.31 26.93 14.78
N GLU A 13 18.43 26.75 13.46
CA GLU A 13 19.62 26.22 12.79
C GLU A 13 20.70 27.27 12.55
N GLY A 14 20.43 28.55 12.85
CA GLY A 14 21.39 29.65 12.74
C GLY A 14 21.69 30.06 11.31
N ILE A 15 20.69 29.97 10.42
CA ILE A 15 20.81 30.40 9.03
C ILE A 15 20.38 31.85 8.94
N ASP A 16 21.23 32.68 8.34
CA ASP A 16 20.91 34.07 8.04
C ASP A 16 19.83 34.11 6.96
N TRP A 17 18.63 34.57 7.35
CA TRP A 17 17.45 34.58 6.49
C TRP A 17 16.66 35.86 6.72
N THR A 18 16.35 36.56 5.63
CA THR A 18 15.49 37.75 5.68
C THR A 18 14.05 37.35 5.94
N GLU A 19 13.48 37.84 7.05
CA GLU A 19 12.07 37.61 7.39
C GLU A 19 11.15 38.05 6.24
N VAL A 20 10.41 37.10 5.69
CA VAL A 20 9.42 37.38 4.65
C VAL A 20 8.10 37.68 5.33
N LYS A 21 7.63 38.92 5.16
CA LYS A 21 6.30 39.34 5.62
C LYS A 21 5.24 38.48 4.94
N PHE A 22 4.39 37.86 5.74
CA PHE A 22 3.22 37.11 5.29
C PHE A 22 1.98 37.59 6.03
N VAL A 23 0.80 37.42 5.42
CA VAL A 23 -0.47 37.74 6.06
C VAL A 23 -0.86 36.60 7.00
N ASP A 24 -0.81 36.85 8.30
CA ASP A 24 -1.24 35.88 9.31
C ASP A 24 -2.76 35.92 9.48
N ASN A 25 -3.42 34.79 9.25
CA ASN A 25 -4.85 34.64 9.46
C ASN A 25 -5.21 34.22 10.89
N LYS A 26 -4.23 34.09 11.80
CA LYS A 26 -4.47 33.77 13.20
C LYS A 26 -5.46 34.72 13.89
N PRO A 27 -5.39 36.06 13.75
CA PRO A 27 -6.36 36.95 14.40
C PRO A 27 -7.81 36.69 13.95
N LEU A 28 -8.00 36.29 12.68
CA LEU A 28 -9.30 35.87 12.16
C LEU A 28 -9.75 34.53 12.76
N LEU A 29 -8.86 33.57 12.95
CA LEU A 29 -9.19 32.30 13.62
C LEU A 29 -9.51 32.51 15.11
N ASP A 30 -8.77 33.40 15.76
CA ASP A 30 -8.97 33.77 17.17
C ASP A 30 -10.35 34.42 17.36
N LEU A 31 -10.85 35.20 16.40
CA LEU A 31 -12.25 35.70 16.40
C LEU A 31 -13.28 34.57 16.55
N PHE A 32 -13.09 33.43 15.88
CA PHE A 32 -14.00 32.30 15.98
C PHE A 32 -13.78 31.43 17.22
N LEU A 33 -12.51 31.20 17.57
CA LEU A 33 -12.10 30.09 18.45
C LEU A 33 -11.64 30.51 19.84
N THR A 34 -11.35 31.80 20.10
CA THR A 34 -10.88 32.26 21.42
C THR A 34 -11.92 31.96 22.50
N LYS A 35 -11.46 31.57 23.70
CA LYS A 35 -12.32 31.47 24.89
C LYS A 35 -11.93 32.61 25.85
N PRO A 36 -12.89 33.27 26.52
CA PRO A 36 -14.34 33.02 26.50
C PRO A 36 -15.11 33.76 25.39
N ILE A 37 -14.52 34.78 24.75
CA ILE A 37 -15.23 35.73 23.87
C ILE A 37 -15.01 35.40 22.38
N GLY A 38 -15.17 34.14 21.97
CA GLY A 38 -15.12 33.75 20.55
C GLY A 38 -16.51 33.66 19.94
N MET A 39 -16.66 33.84 18.64
CA MET A 39 -17.98 33.77 17.98
C MET A 39 -18.73 32.46 18.25
N LEU A 40 -18.03 31.31 18.26
CA LEU A 40 -18.64 30.01 18.58
C LEU A 40 -18.96 29.88 20.08
N ALA A 41 -18.14 30.47 20.96
CA ALA A 41 -18.39 30.45 22.39
C ALA A 41 -19.62 31.30 22.77
N LEU A 42 -19.76 32.47 22.16
CA LEU A 42 -20.94 33.31 22.29
C LEU A 42 -22.19 32.63 21.73
N LEU A 43 -22.04 31.87 20.63
CA LEU A 43 -23.15 31.09 20.06
C LEU A 43 -23.57 29.97 21.01
N ASP A 44 -22.62 29.25 21.60
CA ASP A 44 -22.88 28.19 22.56
C ASP A 44 -23.57 28.73 23.83
N GLU A 45 -23.12 29.87 24.35
CA GLU A 45 -23.73 30.54 25.50
C GLU A 45 -25.17 30.97 25.21
N GLU A 46 -25.41 31.65 24.08
CA GLU A 46 -26.74 32.13 23.71
C GLU A 46 -27.68 30.97 23.37
N SER A 47 -27.15 29.88 22.82
CA SER A 47 -27.91 28.65 22.56
C SER A 47 -28.38 28.00 23.86
N LEU A 48 -27.63 28.13 24.95
CA LEU A 48 -28.03 27.60 26.26
C LEU A 48 -28.98 28.56 27.00
N PHE A 49 -29.09 29.81 26.58
CA PHE A 49 -29.94 30.79 27.22
C PHE A 49 -31.42 30.61 26.83
N PRO A 50 -32.35 30.40 27.79
CA PRO A 50 -33.76 30.10 27.47
C PRO A 50 -34.50 31.20 26.70
N LYS A 51 -34.12 32.47 26.88
CA LYS A 51 -34.69 33.62 26.17
C LYS A 51 -33.77 34.14 25.05
N GLY A 52 -32.74 33.37 24.68
CA GLY A 52 -31.80 33.76 23.63
C GLY A 52 -32.48 33.74 22.27
N THR A 53 -32.25 34.78 21.48
CA THR A 53 -32.74 34.94 20.10
C THR A 53 -31.58 35.12 19.14
N ASP A 54 -31.77 34.80 17.86
CA ASP A 54 -30.71 35.01 16.86
C ASP A 54 -30.30 36.50 16.78
N GLN A 55 -31.23 37.42 17.04
CA GLN A 55 -30.94 38.85 17.09
C GLN A 55 -30.08 39.22 18.30
N SER A 56 -30.39 38.70 19.50
CA SER A 56 -29.58 38.96 20.69
C SER A 56 -28.16 38.37 20.57
N TYR A 57 -28.00 37.27 19.84
CA TYR A 57 -26.68 36.77 19.44
C TYR A 57 -25.90 37.79 18.59
N VAL A 58 -26.52 38.31 17.54
CA VAL A 58 -25.89 39.31 16.65
C VAL A 58 -25.60 40.61 17.39
N ASP A 59 -26.44 41.03 18.32
CA ASP A 59 -26.20 42.21 19.15
C ASP A 59 -25.00 42.00 20.09
N LYS A 60 -24.86 40.80 20.69
CA LYS A 60 -23.66 40.42 21.45
C LYS A 60 -22.40 40.42 20.57
N LEU A 61 -22.48 39.94 19.32
CA LEU A 61 -21.35 40.00 18.38
C LEU A 61 -20.97 41.45 18.05
N ASN A 62 -21.96 42.30 17.77
CA ASN A 62 -21.76 43.71 17.49
C ASN A 62 -21.15 44.46 18.68
N ALA A 63 -21.53 44.12 19.91
CA ALA A 63 -20.97 44.72 21.12
C ALA A 63 -19.50 44.33 21.33
N ASN A 64 -19.15 43.06 21.10
CA ASN A 64 -17.79 42.55 21.34
C ASN A 64 -16.81 42.85 20.19
N PHE A 65 -17.26 42.78 18.94
CA PHE A 65 -16.40 42.86 17.75
C PHE A 65 -16.72 44.04 16.82
N GLY A 66 -17.85 44.72 17.02
CA GLY A 66 -18.26 45.83 16.15
C GLY A 66 -17.41 47.10 16.29
N LYS A 67 -16.62 47.23 17.36
CA LYS A 67 -15.68 48.33 17.57
C LYS A 67 -14.24 47.80 17.53
N GLY A 68 -13.49 48.18 16.50
CA GLY A 68 -12.04 47.99 16.46
C GLY A 68 -11.52 46.66 15.88
N ASN A 69 -12.38 45.73 15.45
CA ASN A 69 -11.92 44.50 14.81
C ASN A 69 -11.95 44.62 13.26
N PRO A 70 -10.80 44.54 12.56
CA PRO A 70 -10.76 44.69 11.10
C PRO A 70 -11.42 43.52 10.33
N TYR A 71 -11.64 42.38 11.00
CA TYR A 71 -12.22 41.18 10.40
C TYR A 71 -13.73 41.09 10.55
N TYR A 72 -14.34 41.93 11.40
CA TYR A 72 -15.78 41.94 11.62
C TYR A 72 -16.39 43.23 11.11
N THR A 73 -17.52 43.14 10.41
CA THR A 73 -18.25 44.30 9.92
C THR A 73 -19.73 44.19 10.30
N LYS A 74 -20.22 45.18 11.05
CA LYS A 74 -21.63 45.31 11.41
C LYS A 74 -22.48 45.50 10.15
N SER A 75 -23.61 44.81 10.07
CA SER A 75 -24.58 45.01 9.00
C SER A 75 -25.32 46.35 9.16
N PRO A 76 -25.58 47.09 8.07
CA PRO A 76 -26.44 48.27 8.10
C PRO A 76 -27.92 47.91 8.34
N GLN A 77 -28.32 46.65 8.14
CA GLN A 77 -29.68 46.18 8.41
C GLN A 77 -29.82 45.80 9.90
N THR A 78 -30.29 46.72 10.73
CA THR A 78 -30.45 46.50 12.18
C THR A 78 -31.62 45.57 12.54
N ASN A 79 -32.63 45.50 11.67
CA ASN A 79 -33.85 44.71 11.91
C ASN A 79 -33.71 43.23 11.49
N LYS A 80 -32.52 42.83 11.03
CA LYS A 80 -32.23 41.44 10.68
C LYS A 80 -30.96 41.00 11.40
N ALA A 81 -30.93 39.74 11.80
CA ALA A 81 -29.78 39.14 12.45
C ALA A 81 -28.67 38.85 11.43
N VAL A 82 -28.08 39.90 10.85
CA VAL A 82 -27.08 39.80 9.77
C VAL A 82 -25.78 40.45 10.23
N PHE A 83 -24.65 39.82 9.90
CA PHE A 83 -23.33 40.40 10.09
C PHE A 83 -22.40 39.98 8.96
N SER A 84 -21.24 40.62 8.82
CA SER A 84 -20.24 40.25 7.81
C SER A 84 -18.88 39.98 8.42
N ILE A 85 -18.16 39.01 7.86
CA ILE A 85 -16.81 38.66 8.24
C ILE A 85 -15.90 38.78 7.02
N ASN A 86 -14.77 39.46 7.19
CA ASN A 86 -13.73 39.56 6.18
C ASN A 86 -12.82 38.33 6.30
N HIS A 87 -13.15 37.27 5.55
CA HIS A 87 -12.32 36.09 5.48
C HIS A 87 -11.08 36.34 4.60
N TYR A 88 -10.11 35.44 4.69
CA TYR A 88 -8.93 35.49 3.82
C TYR A 88 -9.30 35.55 2.33
N ALA A 89 -10.38 34.85 1.92
CA ALA A 89 -10.86 34.82 0.54
C ALA A 89 -11.83 35.95 0.16
N GLY A 90 -12.15 36.85 1.10
CA GLY A 90 -13.06 37.97 0.89
C GLY A 90 -14.15 38.11 1.95
N LYS A 91 -14.96 39.16 1.82
CA LYS A 91 -16.07 39.47 2.73
C LYS A 91 -17.25 38.53 2.48
N VAL A 92 -17.73 37.89 3.54
CA VAL A 92 -18.91 37.04 3.54
C VAL A 92 -19.94 37.60 4.50
N THR A 93 -21.18 37.75 4.03
CA THR A 93 -22.31 38.17 4.85
C THR A 93 -23.08 36.94 5.30
N TYR A 94 -23.29 36.83 6.60
CA TYR A 94 -23.99 35.73 7.25
C TYR A 94 -25.35 36.21 7.75
N ASP A 95 -26.38 35.44 7.42
CA ASP A 95 -27.69 35.52 8.06
C ASP A 95 -27.72 34.53 9.23
N ALA A 96 -27.86 35.06 10.44
CA ALA A 96 -27.89 34.31 11.69
C ALA A 96 -29.26 33.69 11.99
N GLY A 97 -30.25 33.81 11.09
CA GLY A 97 -31.56 33.19 11.25
C GLY A 97 -31.48 31.69 11.53
N GLN A 98 -32.13 31.27 12.62
CA GLN A 98 -32.18 29.90 13.14
C GLN A 98 -30.82 29.32 13.55
N TRP A 99 -29.81 30.16 13.83
CA TRP A 99 -28.51 29.65 14.25
C TRP A 99 -28.55 29.02 15.63
N LEU A 100 -29.31 29.60 16.57
CA LEU A 100 -29.43 29.02 17.92
C LEU A 100 -30.06 27.63 17.86
N GLU A 101 -31.12 27.46 17.07
CA GLU A 101 -31.78 26.17 16.87
C GLU A 101 -30.85 25.14 16.21
N LYS A 102 -30.16 25.52 15.13
CA LYS A 102 -29.16 24.68 14.44
C LYS A 102 -28.01 24.29 15.36
N ASN A 103 -27.59 25.16 16.27
CA ASN A 103 -26.49 24.87 17.19
C ASN A 103 -26.91 23.99 18.38
N ARG A 104 -28.17 24.12 18.82
CA ARG A 104 -28.78 23.24 19.84
C ARG A 104 -28.90 21.80 19.35
N ASP A 105 -29.29 21.62 18.08
CA ASP A 105 -29.46 20.30 17.44
C ASP A 105 -30.27 19.33 18.30
N THR A 106 -31.36 19.84 18.89
CA THR A 106 -32.19 19.08 19.84
C THR A 106 -33.39 18.45 19.15
N LEU A 107 -33.48 17.13 19.20
CA LEU A 107 -34.71 16.40 18.90
C LEU A 107 -35.63 16.31 20.14
N PRO A 108 -36.96 16.43 19.96
CA PRO A 108 -37.92 16.17 21.03
C PRO A 108 -37.77 14.78 21.64
N ALA A 109 -37.91 14.67 22.96
CA ALA A 109 -37.71 13.41 23.69
C ALA A 109 -38.63 12.28 23.20
N GLY A 110 -39.91 12.57 22.96
CA GLY A 110 -40.87 11.56 22.48
C GLY A 110 -40.52 10.98 21.09
N ILE A 111 -39.93 11.79 20.20
CA ILE A 111 -39.46 11.31 18.90
C ILE A 111 -38.23 10.41 19.08
N MET A 112 -37.31 10.81 19.96
CA MET A 112 -36.11 10.03 20.27
C MET A 112 -36.47 8.65 20.87
N GLU A 113 -37.42 8.61 21.80
CA GLU A 113 -37.90 7.36 22.42
C GLU A 113 -38.58 6.43 21.40
N ASN A 114 -39.39 6.98 20.49
CA ASN A 114 -40.02 6.22 19.40
C ASN A 114 -38.97 5.60 18.46
N LEU A 115 -37.95 6.37 18.06
CA LEU A 115 -36.88 5.87 17.20
C LEU A 115 -36.01 4.82 17.92
N GLN A 116 -35.82 4.94 19.22
CA GLN A 116 -35.10 3.95 20.05
C GLN A 116 -35.90 2.66 20.33
N SER A 117 -37.23 2.72 20.21
CA SER A 117 -38.14 1.57 20.33
C SER A 117 -38.57 0.98 18.99
N SER A 118 -38.13 1.57 17.88
CA SER A 118 -38.44 1.13 16.51
C SER A 118 -38.24 -0.37 16.32
N SER A 119 -39.15 -0.98 15.57
CA SER A 119 -39.07 -2.39 15.12
C SER A 119 -37.91 -2.62 14.16
N ASN A 120 -37.43 -1.58 13.48
CA ASN A 120 -36.27 -1.67 12.59
C ASN A 120 -34.97 -1.71 13.41
N THR A 121 -34.26 -2.84 13.34
CA THR A 121 -32.99 -3.05 14.06
C THR A 121 -31.94 -1.99 13.76
N LEU A 122 -31.85 -1.52 12.51
CA LEU A 122 -30.89 -0.49 12.11
C LEU A 122 -31.20 0.84 12.80
N VAL A 123 -32.46 1.29 12.72
CA VAL A 123 -32.92 2.53 13.35
C VAL A 123 -32.67 2.47 14.86
N LYS A 124 -33.11 1.38 15.50
CA LYS A 124 -32.87 1.13 16.92
C LYS A 124 -31.38 1.17 17.30
N THR A 125 -30.52 0.60 16.47
CA THR A 125 -29.06 0.57 16.70
C THR A 125 -28.44 1.96 16.57
N VAL A 126 -28.87 2.73 15.56
CA VAL A 126 -28.40 4.09 15.31
C VAL A 126 -28.79 5.03 16.45
N PHE A 127 -30.06 5.02 16.87
CA PHE A 127 -30.58 5.96 17.88
C PHE A 127 -30.27 5.56 19.34
N ARG A 128 -29.77 4.34 19.57
CA ARG A 128 -29.20 3.91 20.86
C ARG A 128 -27.68 4.13 20.97
N GLY A 129 -27.01 4.41 19.85
CA GLY A 129 -25.58 4.70 19.84
C GLY A 129 -25.27 6.00 20.59
N GLN A 130 -24.15 6.04 21.33
CA GLN A 130 -23.72 7.26 22.00
C GLN A 130 -22.94 8.14 21.04
N ILE A 131 -23.24 9.44 21.02
CA ILE A 131 -22.45 10.41 20.25
C ILE A 131 -21.15 10.67 21.00
N THR A 132 -20.01 10.49 20.33
CA THR A 132 -18.69 10.83 20.90
C THR A 132 -18.54 12.34 21.05
N ARG A 133 -17.54 12.79 21.83
CA ARG A 133 -17.17 14.22 21.94
C ARG A 133 -16.86 14.91 20.60
N THR A 134 -16.63 14.16 19.52
CA THR A 134 -16.38 14.67 18.17
C THR A 134 -17.65 14.70 17.29
N GLY A 135 -18.82 14.40 17.85
CA GLY A 135 -20.07 14.33 17.09
C GLY A 135 -20.21 13.06 16.23
N SER A 136 -19.35 12.05 16.44
CA SER A 136 -19.41 10.79 15.69
C SER A 136 -20.23 9.75 16.45
N LEU A 137 -21.03 8.95 15.75
CA LEU A 137 -21.82 7.91 16.40
C LEU A 137 -20.93 6.73 16.81
N ALA A 138 -20.76 6.51 18.12
CA ALA A 138 -20.18 5.29 18.63
C ALA A 138 -21.27 4.21 18.68
N LEU A 139 -21.26 3.33 17.68
CA LEU A 139 -22.08 2.12 17.69
C LEU A 139 -21.50 1.17 18.74
N GLN A 140 -22.12 1.12 19.93
CA GLN A 140 -21.87 0.07 20.90
C GLN A 140 -22.29 -1.27 20.27
N GLY A 141 -21.31 -2.05 19.79
CA GLY A 141 -21.61 -3.33 19.15
C GLY A 141 -20.39 -4.11 18.63
N LEU A 142 -19.31 -3.44 18.23
CA LEU A 142 -18.05 -4.14 17.92
C LEU A 142 -17.22 -4.27 19.19
N ARG A 143 -17.54 -5.29 20.00
CA ARG A 143 -16.57 -5.82 20.97
C ARG A 143 -15.32 -6.21 20.18
N SER A 144 -14.28 -5.40 20.32
CA SER A 144 -12.90 -5.82 20.05
C SER A 144 -12.66 -7.16 20.76
N THR A 145 -12.66 -8.25 19.99
CA THR A 145 -12.23 -9.57 20.43
C THR A 145 -10.72 -9.53 20.62
N GLY A 146 -10.29 -8.98 21.74
CA GLY A 146 -8.89 -8.83 22.10
C GLY A 146 -8.71 -8.72 23.60
N ARG A 147 -8.27 -9.84 24.19
CA ARG A 147 -7.69 -10.02 25.53
C ARG A 147 -8.61 -9.83 26.76
N THR A 148 -8.91 -10.99 27.33
CA THR A 148 -9.08 -11.28 28.77
C THR A 148 -8.53 -10.19 29.71
N THR A 149 -9.44 -9.42 30.31
CA THR A 149 -9.19 -8.77 31.60
C THR A 149 -10.38 -9.05 32.51
N LYS A 150 -10.06 -9.41 33.76
CA LYS A 150 -10.95 -10.00 34.76
C LYS A 150 -12.20 -9.12 35.00
N LYS A 151 -13.37 -9.77 35.13
CA LYS A 151 -14.62 -9.18 35.65
C LYS A 151 -14.35 -8.45 36.97
N ARG A 152 -14.30 -7.11 36.95
CA ARG A 152 -14.59 -6.29 38.14
C ARG A 152 -16.09 -5.97 38.09
N GLN A 153 -16.77 -6.22 39.20
CA GLN A 153 -18.17 -5.85 39.39
C GLN A 153 -18.36 -4.33 39.18
N PRO A 154 -19.50 -3.87 38.64
CA PRO A 154 -19.77 -2.46 38.48
C PRO A 154 -20.01 -1.83 39.85
N ARG A 155 -19.09 -0.95 40.27
CA ARG A 155 -19.33 0.00 41.35
C ARG A 155 -20.37 1.02 40.84
N PRO A 156 -21.42 1.38 41.60
CA PRO A 156 -22.34 2.42 41.18
C PRO A 156 -21.56 3.72 40.98
N ALA A 157 -21.73 4.33 39.80
CA ALA A 157 -21.11 5.60 39.47
C ALA A 157 -21.61 6.68 40.46
N PRO A 158 -20.75 7.56 40.97
CA PRO A 158 -21.18 8.68 41.80
C PRO A 158 -22.08 9.60 40.96
N ALA A 159 -23.13 10.13 41.60
CA ALA A 159 -24.12 11.01 41.00
C ALA A 159 -23.44 12.13 40.18
N GLU A 160 -23.61 12.07 38.86
CA GLU A 160 -23.09 13.07 37.94
C GLU A 160 -23.83 14.40 38.15
N THR A 161 -23.07 15.47 38.35
CA THR A 161 -23.58 16.83 38.54
C THR A 161 -24.33 17.32 37.29
N ASP A 162 -25.38 18.14 37.47
CA ASP A 162 -26.27 18.64 36.39
C ASP A 162 -25.58 19.39 35.24
N ALA A 163 -24.29 19.74 35.37
CA ALA A 163 -23.47 20.26 34.28
C ALA A 163 -23.15 19.21 33.20
N ALA A 164 -23.09 17.92 33.55
CA ALA A 164 -22.78 16.82 32.64
C ALA A 164 -23.97 16.41 31.74
N LYS A 165 -25.20 16.79 32.12
CA LYS A 165 -26.41 16.56 31.31
C LYS A 165 -26.60 17.53 30.15
N ARG A 166 -25.80 18.60 30.07
CA ARG A 166 -25.97 19.60 28.99
C ARG A 166 -25.50 18.99 27.68
N LYS A 167 -26.45 18.71 26.78
CA LYS A 167 -26.18 18.24 25.42
C LYS A 167 -25.14 19.17 24.78
N LEU A 168 -24.06 18.58 24.28
CA LEU A 168 -22.95 19.32 23.68
C LEU A 168 -23.45 19.96 22.38
N THR A 169 -23.30 21.28 22.24
CA THR A 169 -23.70 22.01 21.03
C THR A 169 -22.89 21.58 19.81
N VAL A 170 -23.44 21.83 18.62
CA VAL A 170 -22.75 21.54 17.34
C VAL A 170 -21.42 22.30 17.25
N GLY A 171 -21.39 23.56 17.69
CA GLY A 171 -20.17 24.38 17.76
C GLY A 171 -19.07 23.77 18.61
N ALA A 172 -19.42 23.26 19.80
CA ALA A 172 -18.48 22.60 20.70
C ALA A 172 -17.96 21.26 20.15
N GLN A 173 -18.84 20.49 19.50
CA GLN A 173 -18.46 19.25 18.79
C GLN A 173 -17.50 19.54 17.64
N PHE A 174 -17.84 20.51 16.78
CA PHE A 174 -17.02 20.93 15.64
C PHE A 174 -15.62 21.38 16.08
N LYS A 175 -15.54 22.21 17.12
CA LYS A 175 -14.26 22.68 17.67
C LYS A 175 -13.41 21.52 18.20
N THR A 176 -14.01 20.56 18.88
CA THR A 176 -13.31 19.37 19.39
C THR A 176 -12.79 18.51 18.23
N SER A 177 -13.61 18.27 17.22
CA SER A 177 -13.22 17.52 16.02
C SER A 177 -12.09 18.19 15.24
N LEU A 178 -12.15 19.51 15.09
CA LEU A 178 -11.11 20.29 14.43
C LEU A 178 -9.79 20.22 15.21
N ALA A 179 -9.81 20.30 16.54
CA ALA A 179 -8.62 20.17 17.37
C ALA A 179 -7.93 18.81 17.20
N VAL A 180 -8.72 17.72 17.23
CA VAL A 180 -8.22 16.35 17.01
C VAL A 180 -7.64 16.19 15.61
N LEU A 181 -8.29 16.77 14.59
CA LEU A 181 -7.77 16.75 13.22
C LEU A 181 -6.44 17.49 13.10
N MET A 182 -6.35 18.69 13.69
CA MET A 182 -5.13 19.50 13.65
C MET A 182 -3.96 18.78 14.34
N GLU A 183 -4.18 18.16 15.49
CA GLU A 183 -3.17 17.37 16.21
C GLU A 183 -2.61 16.23 15.31
N ARG A 184 -3.51 15.48 14.65
CA ARG A 184 -3.12 14.43 13.70
C ARG A 184 -2.37 14.98 12.50
N MET A 185 -2.78 16.11 11.95
CA MET A 185 -2.11 16.74 10.81
C MET A 185 -0.71 17.25 11.19
N THR A 186 -0.53 17.80 12.40
CA THR A 186 0.77 18.32 12.87
C THR A 186 1.80 17.24 13.20
N SER A 187 1.36 16.02 13.50
CA SER A 187 2.27 14.88 13.72
C SER A 187 2.77 14.21 12.44
N ALA A 188 2.16 14.52 11.29
CA ALA A 188 2.54 13.99 9.99
C ALA A 188 3.33 15.01 9.16
N THR A 189 3.95 14.55 8.07
CA THR A 189 4.55 15.44 7.06
C THR A 189 3.50 15.80 6.00
N PRO A 190 2.99 17.05 5.96
CA PRO A 190 1.90 17.41 5.05
C PRO A 190 2.41 17.68 3.63
N ILE A 191 1.63 17.25 2.63
CA ILE A 191 1.76 17.65 1.23
C ILE A 191 0.54 18.49 0.88
N PHE A 192 0.76 19.69 0.35
CA PHE A 192 -0.32 20.64 0.03
C PHE A 192 -0.65 20.59 -1.46
N VAL A 193 -1.91 20.29 -1.77
CA VAL A 193 -2.48 20.43 -3.13
C VAL A 193 -3.46 21.58 -3.11
N ARG A 194 -3.28 22.55 -4.00
CA ARG A 194 -4.17 23.71 -4.14
C ARG A 194 -4.98 23.60 -5.42
N CYS A 195 -6.29 23.53 -5.29
CA CYS A 195 -7.21 23.50 -6.43
C CYS A 195 -7.69 24.91 -6.73
N LEU A 196 -7.64 25.32 -8.00
CA LEU A 196 -8.13 26.62 -8.48
C LEU A 196 -9.35 26.42 -9.35
N LYS A 197 -10.35 27.30 -9.20
CA LYS A 197 -11.56 27.29 -10.03
C LYS A 197 -11.36 28.20 -11.24
N PRO A 198 -11.43 27.69 -12.49
CA PRO A 198 -11.12 28.47 -13.69
C PRO A 198 -12.19 29.52 -14.02
N ASN A 199 -13.45 29.27 -13.65
CA ASN A 199 -14.56 30.20 -13.85
C ASN A 199 -15.74 29.89 -12.91
N HIS A 200 -16.64 30.86 -12.74
CA HIS A 200 -17.88 30.70 -11.96
C HIS A 200 -18.96 29.88 -12.69
N HIS A 201 -18.92 29.85 -14.02
CA HIS A 201 -19.95 29.26 -14.88
C HIS A 201 -19.86 27.73 -15.01
N LYS A 202 -18.85 27.10 -14.40
CA LYS A 202 -18.57 25.65 -14.50
C LYS A 202 -18.40 25.17 -15.94
N LYS A 203 -17.92 26.03 -16.85
CA LYS A 203 -17.68 25.67 -18.26
C LYS A 203 -16.24 25.19 -18.46
N PRO A 204 -16.00 24.15 -19.28
CA PRO A 204 -14.64 23.81 -19.71
C PRO A 204 -14.07 24.92 -20.60
N ASP A 205 -12.73 24.95 -20.74
CA ASP A 205 -11.98 25.85 -21.64
C ASP A 205 -12.27 27.35 -21.49
N ARG A 206 -12.75 27.75 -20.30
CA ARG A 206 -13.00 29.14 -19.94
C ARG A 206 -12.14 29.50 -18.74
N PHE A 207 -11.17 30.38 -18.98
CA PHE A 207 -10.25 30.86 -17.97
C PHE A 207 -10.56 32.33 -17.67
N ASP A 208 -10.91 32.60 -16.42
CA ASP A 208 -11.15 33.95 -15.91
C ASP A 208 -9.90 34.42 -15.16
N ASP A 209 -9.14 35.32 -15.79
CA ASP A 209 -7.86 35.81 -15.29
C ASP A 209 -7.99 36.49 -13.94
N GLN A 210 -8.99 37.36 -13.78
CA GLN A 210 -9.18 38.14 -12.55
C GLN A 210 -9.62 37.24 -11.41
N TYR A 211 -10.48 36.26 -11.68
CA TYR A 211 -10.94 35.30 -10.69
C TYR A 211 -9.80 34.37 -10.24
N ILE A 212 -8.98 33.87 -11.17
CA ILE A 212 -7.81 33.05 -10.83
C ILE A 212 -6.76 33.86 -10.08
N LEU A 213 -6.46 35.09 -10.51
CA LEU A 213 -5.51 35.96 -9.84
C LEU A 213 -5.92 36.22 -8.39
N SER A 214 -7.20 36.52 -8.16
CA SER A 214 -7.74 36.69 -6.80
C SER A 214 -7.51 35.44 -5.94
N GLN A 215 -7.73 34.24 -6.51
CA GLN A 215 -7.46 32.96 -5.83
C GLN A 215 -5.98 32.77 -5.50
N LEU A 216 -5.07 33.09 -6.43
CA LEU A 216 -3.62 32.99 -6.19
C LEU A 216 -3.15 33.93 -5.07
N LEU A 217 -3.71 35.14 -5.02
CA LEU A 217 -3.42 36.14 -4.00
C LEU A 217 -3.92 35.68 -2.62
N TYR A 218 -5.21 35.36 -2.48
CA TYR A 218 -5.74 35.01 -1.16
C TYR A 218 -5.22 33.67 -0.65
N THR A 219 -4.87 32.71 -1.52
CA THR A 219 -4.28 31.43 -1.09
C THR A 219 -2.82 31.56 -0.67
N GLY A 220 -2.19 32.72 -0.92
CA GLY A 220 -0.78 32.99 -0.61
C GLY A 220 0.18 32.22 -1.51
N MET A 221 -0.23 31.86 -2.73
CA MET A 221 0.58 31.03 -3.64
C MET A 221 1.79 31.80 -4.19
N LEU A 222 1.67 33.12 -4.36
CA LEU A 222 2.79 33.95 -4.82
C LEU A 222 3.88 34.06 -3.74
N GLU A 223 3.50 34.25 -2.49
CA GLU A 223 4.42 34.27 -1.35
C GLU A 223 5.03 32.89 -1.12
N THR A 224 4.21 31.83 -1.26
CA THR A 224 4.68 30.44 -1.15
C THR A 224 5.76 30.13 -2.19
N THR A 225 5.52 30.50 -3.46
CA THR A 225 6.49 30.26 -4.54
C THR A 225 7.75 31.10 -4.37
N LYS A 226 7.62 32.37 -3.94
CA LYS A 226 8.76 33.23 -3.65
C LYS A 226 9.65 32.65 -2.54
N ILE A 227 9.06 32.24 -1.42
CA ILE A 227 9.80 31.63 -0.29
C ILE A 227 10.44 30.30 -0.70
N ARG A 228 9.75 29.46 -1.48
CA ARG A 228 10.31 28.19 -1.96
C ARG A 228 11.46 28.37 -2.95
N ARG A 229 11.44 29.46 -3.73
CA ARG A 229 12.50 29.83 -4.67
C ARG A 229 13.73 30.39 -3.97
N GLU A 230 13.52 31.31 -3.03
CA GLU A 230 14.60 31.99 -2.31
C GLU A 230 15.17 31.11 -1.20
N GLY A 231 14.32 30.35 -0.55
CA GLY A 231 14.63 29.51 0.61
C GLY A 231 15.19 28.13 0.27
N PHE A 232 15.40 27.37 1.33
CA PHE A 232 15.96 26.02 1.31
C PHE A 232 14.86 25.00 1.60
N ALA A 233 14.28 24.48 0.52
CA ALA A 233 13.16 23.55 0.58
C ALA A 233 13.58 22.13 1.00
N VAL A 234 14.85 21.75 0.81
CA VAL A 234 15.36 20.40 1.08
C VAL A 234 16.34 20.45 2.25
N ARG A 235 16.07 19.66 3.29
CA ARG A 235 16.70 19.78 4.61
C ARG A 235 17.09 18.44 5.25
N PRO A 236 17.87 17.59 4.57
CA PRO A 236 18.28 16.31 5.14
C PRO A 236 19.12 16.51 6.39
N SER A 237 19.01 15.58 7.34
CA SER A 237 19.95 15.50 8.45
C SER A 237 21.36 15.17 7.93
N PHE A 238 22.40 15.44 8.73
CA PHE A 238 23.76 15.09 8.34
C PHE A 238 23.94 13.60 8.03
N GLU A 239 23.25 12.74 8.79
CA GLU A 239 23.28 11.30 8.59
C GLU A 239 22.63 10.90 7.27
N GLU A 240 21.41 11.41 6.99
CA GLU A 240 20.69 11.14 5.75
C GLU A 240 21.46 11.64 4.52
N PHE A 241 22.01 12.85 4.62
CA PHE A 241 22.77 13.48 3.53
C PHE A 241 24.03 12.67 3.21
N VAL A 242 24.84 12.35 4.22
CA VAL A 242 26.07 11.55 4.01
C VAL A 242 25.71 10.16 3.53
N HIS A 243 24.70 9.49 4.12
CA HIS A 243 24.31 8.15 3.69
C HIS A 243 23.95 8.10 2.21
N LYS A 244 23.21 9.10 1.72
CA LYS A 244 22.77 9.18 0.32
C LYS A 244 23.89 9.57 -0.63
N TYR A 245 24.73 10.54 -0.27
CA TYR A 245 25.70 11.14 -1.19
C TYR A 245 27.16 10.72 -0.96
N LYS A 246 27.48 9.88 0.03
CA LYS A 246 28.85 9.39 0.29
C LYS A 246 29.51 8.69 -0.90
N ILE A 247 28.70 8.10 -1.79
CA ILE A 247 29.19 7.44 -3.01
C ILE A 247 29.83 8.43 -3.99
N LEU A 248 29.45 9.71 -3.95
CA LEU A 248 30.08 10.76 -4.76
C LEU A 248 31.56 10.96 -4.43
N LEU A 249 31.97 10.64 -3.20
CA LEU A 249 33.37 10.69 -2.76
C LEU A 249 34.09 9.34 -2.89
N CYS A 250 33.41 8.28 -3.34
CA CYS A 250 33.90 6.89 -3.32
C CYS A 250 34.36 6.43 -1.91
N GLN A 251 33.91 7.09 -0.84
CA GLN A 251 34.26 6.81 0.55
C GLN A 251 33.05 6.26 1.31
N LEU A 252 32.96 4.94 1.46
CA LEU A 252 31.75 4.27 1.97
C LEU A 252 31.59 4.34 3.51
N ASN A 253 32.67 4.63 4.25
CA ASN A 253 32.74 4.60 5.71
C ASN A 253 32.59 5.98 6.37
N LEU A 254 32.01 6.96 5.66
CA LEU A 254 31.81 8.31 6.19
C LEU A 254 30.68 8.35 7.24
N ARG A 255 30.96 8.97 8.38
CA ARG A 255 29.97 9.28 9.42
C ARG A 255 29.21 10.57 9.08
N GLY A 256 27.97 10.68 9.58
CA GLY A 256 27.09 11.84 9.41
C GLY A 256 27.54 13.07 10.21
N THR A 257 28.69 13.65 9.87
CA THR A 257 29.21 14.88 10.51
C THR A 257 29.08 16.08 9.58
N LYS A 258 29.05 17.28 10.17
CA LYS A 258 29.01 18.56 9.45
C LYS A 258 30.14 18.67 8.42
N GLU A 259 31.36 18.29 8.81
CA GLU A 259 32.55 18.32 7.97
C GLU A 259 32.44 17.41 6.74
N ASN A 260 31.92 16.19 6.92
CA ASN A 260 31.76 15.25 5.82
C ASN A 260 30.68 15.72 4.83
N CYS A 261 29.61 16.35 5.33
CA CYS A 261 28.63 17.02 4.47
C CYS A 261 29.30 18.11 3.62
N MET A 262 30.13 18.96 4.23
CA MET A 262 30.86 20.00 3.50
C MET A 262 31.83 19.42 2.47
N LYS A 263 32.53 18.32 2.77
CA LYS A 263 33.42 17.64 1.81
C LYS A 263 32.66 17.20 0.57
N ILE A 264 31.49 16.57 0.74
CA ILE A 264 30.63 16.13 -0.37
C ILE A 264 30.16 17.34 -1.21
N LEU A 265 29.69 18.40 -0.54
CA LEU A 265 29.20 19.61 -1.21
C LEU A 265 30.30 20.32 -2.01
N LYS A 266 31.51 20.43 -1.45
CA LYS A 266 32.68 21.01 -2.11
C LYS A 266 33.14 20.16 -3.29
N ALA A 267 33.19 18.83 -3.15
CA ALA A 267 33.54 17.92 -4.24
C ALA A 267 32.54 18.00 -5.41
N SER A 268 31.27 18.26 -5.10
CA SER A 268 30.19 18.43 -6.09
C SER A 268 30.15 19.83 -6.72
N LYS A 269 31.08 20.73 -6.35
CA LYS A 269 31.20 22.11 -6.85
C LYS A 269 29.90 22.94 -6.75
N LEU A 270 29.12 22.70 -5.71
CA LEU A 270 27.87 23.43 -5.47
C LEU A 270 28.13 24.76 -4.76
N SER A 271 27.38 25.81 -5.12
CA SER A 271 27.43 27.14 -4.50
C SER A 271 26.08 27.53 -3.89
N GLY A 272 26.05 28.36 -2.85
CA GLY A 272 24.81 28.89 -2.28
C GLY A 272 24.02 27.91 -1.38
N TRP A 273 24.67 26.87 -0.88
CA TRP A 273 24.14 25.97 0.16
C TRP A 273 24.46 26.50 1.56
N HIS A 274 23.67 26.10 2.55
CA HIS A 274 23.93 26.41 3.96
C HIS A 274 24.00 25.13 4.78
N VAL A 275 24.84 25.11 5.81
CA VAL A 275 24.94 23.99 6.74
C VAL A 275 24.64 24.52 8.13
N GLY A 276 23.49 24.10 8.67
CA GLY A 276 23.01 24.48 9.99
C GLY A 276 23.78 23.77 11.11
N LYS A 277 23.11 23.64 12.25
CA LYS A 277 23.60 22.92 13.43
C LYS A 277 23.38 21.42 13.31
N THR A 278 22.26 20.98 12.72
CA THR A 278 21.89 19.57 12.64
C THR A 278 21.60 19.08 11.22
N LYS A 279 21.33 20.01 10.28
CA LYS A 279 20.87 19.69 8.92
C LYS A 279 21.63 20.47 7.84
N VAL A 280 21.60 19.92 6.63
CA VAL A 280 22.08 20.59 5.41
C VAL A 280 20.90 21.25 4.72
N PHE A 281 21.05 22.49 4.29
CA PHE A 281 20.00 23.28 3.67
C PHE A 281 20.31 23.51 2.19
N LEU A 282 19.44 22.94 1.34
CA LEU A 282 19.62 22.86 -0.10
C LEU A 282 18.41 23.42 -0.84
N LYS A 283 18.69 24.03 -2.00
CA LYS A 283 17.68 24.40 -2.99
C LYS A 283 17.39 23.19 -3.89
N TYR A 284 16.25 23.23 -4.60
CA TYR A 284 15.88 22.18 -5.55
C TYR A 284 16.95 21.97 -6.63
N THR A 285 17.54 23.06 -7.13
CA THR A 285 18.63 23.03 -8.11
C THR A 285 19.85 22.22 -7.64
N HIS A 286 20.21 22.31 -6.36
CA HIS A 286 21.33 21.55 -5.81
C HIS A 286 21.02 20.05 -5.77
N VAL A 287 19.77 19.67 -5.49
CA VAL A 287 19.36 18.26 -5.45
C VAL A 287 19.36 17.65 -6.84
N GLU A 288 18.94 18.41 -7.85
CA GLU A 288 19.03 17.99 -9.26
C GLU A 288 20.50 17.75 -9.64
N GLN A 289 21.39 18.72 -9.38
CA GLN A 289 22.83 18.58 -9.67
C GLN A 289 23.48 17.40 -8.92
N LEU A 290 23.11 17.16 -7.66
CA LEU A 290 23.60 15.98 -6.92
C LEU A 290 23.07 14.67 -7.51
N THR A 291 21.81 14.65 -7.95
CA THR A 291 21.20 13.48 -8.63
C THR A 291 21.91 13.21 -9.95
N ASP A 292 22.19 14.23 -10.75
CA ASP A 292 22.90 14.08 -12.02
C ASP A 292 24.30 13.47 -11.85
N HIS A 293 25.03 13.91 -10.82
CA HIS A 293 26.32 13.31 -10.47
C HIS A 293 26.19 11.84 -10.03
N LEU A 294 25.15 11.50 -9.27
CA LEU A 294 24.86 10.12 -8.88
C LEU A 294 24.50 9.24 -10.09
N ASP A 295 23.71 9.75 -11.02
CA ASP A 295 23.32 9.04 -12.23
C ASP A 295 24.52 8.77 -13.13
N ASN A 296 25.46 9.71 -13.21
CA ASN A 296 26.71 9.50 -13.93
C ASN A 296 27.58 8.40 -13.30
N LEU A 297 27.63 8.30 -11.97
CA LEU A 297 28.25 7.14 -11.30
C LEU A 297 27.49 5.84 -11.54
N GLY A 298 26.16 5.90 -11.58
CA GLY A 298 25.30 4.78 -11.95
C GLY A 298 25.65 4.21 -13.33
N LYS A 299 25.89 5.09 -14.32
CA LYS A 299 26.36 4.67 -15.66
C LYS A 299 27.72 3.96 -15.60
N SER A 300 28.65 4.43 -14.78
CA SER A 300 29.95 3.76 -14.56
C SER A 300 29.79 2.37 -13.92
N ALA A 301 28.81 2.19 -13.02
CA ALA A 301 28.51 0.89 -12.42
C ALA A 301 28.02 -0.12 -13.48
N VAL A 302 27.33 0.32 -14.54
CA VAL A 302 26.92 -0.55 -15.66
C VAL A 302 28.14 -1.11 -16.38
N VAL A 303 29.22 -0.33 -16.53
CA VAL A 303 30.48 -0.81 -17.15
C VAL A 303 31.10 -1.91 -16.29
N LEU A 304 31.18 -1.72 -14.98
CA LEU A 304 31.68 -2.74 -14.05
C LEU A 304 30.84 -4.02 -14.11
N GLN A 305 29.51 -3.87 -14.12
CA GLN A 305 28.59 -5.01 -14.25
C GLN A 305 28.77 -5.75 -15.58
N LYS A 306 28.97 -5.02 -16.69
CA LYS A 306 29.24 -5.60 -18.01
C LYS A 306 30.52 -6.44 -17.99
N VAL A 307 31.60 -5.92 -17.43
CA VAL A 307 32.89 -6.63 -17.35
C VAL A 307 32.77 -7.87 -16.46
N ALA A 308 32.18 -7.74 -15.27
CA ALA A 308 31.99 -8.85 -14.34
C ALA A 308 31.10 -9.96 -14.92
N ARG A 309 29.98 -9.60 -15.56
CA ARG A 309 29.10 -10.56 -16.26
C ARG A 309 29.84 -11.25 -17.41
N GLY A 310 30.64 -10.52 -18.18
CA GLY A 310 31.47 -11.08 -19.25
C GLY A 310 32.51 -12.07 -18.72
N PHE A 311 33.19 -11.75 -17.61
CA PHE A 311 34.16 -12.64 -16.97
C PHE A 311 33.49 -13.93 -16.45
N LEU A 312 32.39 -13.80 -15.72
CA LEU A 312 31.63 -14.95 -15.21
C LEU A 312 31.08 -15.82 -16.37
N GLY A 313 30.61 -15.18 -17.44
CA GLY A 313 30.14 -15.85 -18.65
C GLY A 313 31.24 -16.67 -19.32
N ARG A 314 32.41 -16.08 -19.60
CA ARG A 314 33.57 -16.80 -20.16
C ARG A 314 34.02 -17.96 -19.29
N ARG A 315 34.07 -17.76 -17.97
CA ARG A 315 34.44 -18.84 -17.02
C ARG A 315 33.42 -19.97 -17.01
N ARG A 316 32.13 -19.68 -17.13
CA ARG A 316 31.07 -20.69 -17.24
C ARG A 316 31.16 -21.45 -18.57
N TYR A 317 31.39 -20.74 -19.67
CA TYR A 317 31.54 -21.33 -21.00
C TYR A 317 32.74 -22.27 -21.05
N ALA A 318 33.91 -21.86 -20.55
CA ALA A 318 35.09 -22.72 -20.49
C ALA A 318 34.82 -24.05 -19.74
N ARG A 319 34.10 -23.99 -18.62
CA ARG A 319 33.68 -25.21 -17.90
C ARG A 319 32.73 -26.10 -18.70
N LEU A 320 31.80 -25.50 -19.44
CA LEU A 320 30.85 -26.24 -20.30
C LEU A 320 31.58 -26.92 -21.46
N VAL A 321 32.51 -26.21 -22.11
CA VAL A 321 33.34 -26.76 -23.19
C VAL A 321 34.19 -27.93 -22.68
N GLU A 322 34.83 -27.78 -21.52
CA GLU A 322 35.63 -28.86 -20.94
C GLU A 322 34.76 -30.08 -20.56
N LYS A 323 33.55 -29.86 -20.04
CA LYS A 323 32.60 -30.95 -19.79
C LYS A 323 32.16 -31.64 -21.08
N ALA A 324 31.86 -30.88 -22.13
CA ALA A 324 31.50 -31.42 -23.44
C ALA A 324 32.65 -32.21 -24.08
N ARG A 325 33.90 -31.74 -23.94
CA ARG A 325 35.10 -32.45 -24.40
C ARG A 325 35.25 -33.80 -23.72
N LYS A 326 35.14 -33.84 -22.38
CA LYS A 326 35.19 -35.09 -21.61
C LYS A 326 34.07 -36.06 -21.98
N GLU A 327 32.87 -35.54 -22.26
CA GLU A 327 31.75 -36.38 -22.70
C GLU A 327 31.99 -36.96 -24.10
N LYS A 328 32.52 -36.15 -25.03
CA LYS A 328 32.92 -36.62 -26.35
C LYS A 328 33.98 -37.72 -26.27
N GLU A 329 35.01 -37.53 -25.45
CA GLU A 329 36.07 -38.53 -25.23
C GLU A 329 35.51 -39.83 -24.64
N ARG A 330 34.53 -39.75 -23.72
CA ARG A 330 33.84 -40.92 -23.16
C ARG A 330 33.03 -41.67 -24.20
N VAL A 331 32.28 -40.95 -25.03
CA VAL A 331 31.49 -41.56 -26.11
C VAL A 331 32.41 -42.24 -27.13
N GLU A 332 33.51 -41.57 -27.53
CA GLU A 332 34.51 -42.16 -28.44
C GLU A 332 35.22 -43.38 -27.85
N ALA A 333 35.50 -43.38 -26.54
CA ALA A 333 36.06 -44.56 -25.86
C ALA A 333 35.05 -45.72 -25.81
N LEU A 334 33.76 -45.43 -25.54
CA LEU A 334 32.70 -46.43 -25.53
C LEU A 334 32.49 -47.03 -26.92
N MET A 335 32.49 -46.21 -27.98
CA MET A 335 32.39 -46.68 -29.37
C MET A 335 33.56 -47.61 -29.74
N ARG A 336 34.80 -47.25 -29.38
CA ARG A 336 35.97 -48.11 -29.60
C ARG A 336 35.89 -49.43 -28.83
N ALA A 337 35.44 -49.40 -27.58
CA ALA A 337 35.26 -50.61 -26.78
C ALA A 337 34.17 -51.52 -27.38
N ALA A 338 33.07 -50.94 -27.89
CA ALA A 338 32.01 -51.68 -28.57
C ALA A 338 32.50 -52.32 -29.87
N GLU A 339 33.32 -51.61 -30.66
CA GLU A 339 33.93 -52.14 -31.88
C GLU A 339 34.87 -53.32 -31.59
N GLN A 340 35.73 -53.20 -30.57
CA GLN A 340 36.61 -54.30 -30.13
C GLN A 340 35.81 -55.50 -29.62
N ALA A 341 34.74 -55.29 -28.85
CA ALA A 341 33.87 -56.36 -28.39
C ALA A 341 33.17 -57.06 -29.56
N ASN A 342 32.71 -56.31 -30.57
CA ASN A 342 32.13 -56.88 -31.78
C ASN A 342 33.13 -57.74 -32.57
N LEU A 343 34.37 -57.26 -32.74
CA LEU A 343 35.45 -58.03 -33.38
C LEU A 343 35.79 -59.30 -32.59
N ALA A 344 35.88 -59.22 -31.26
CA ALA A 344 36.13 -60.37 -30.40
C ALA A 344 34.99 -61.39 -30.46
N ASN A 345 33.74 -60.93 -30.50
CA ASN A 345 32.57 -61.79 -30.67
C ASN A 345 32.57 -62.47 -32.05
N ALA A 346 32.94 -61.75 -33.12
CA ALA A 346 33.06 -62.31 -34.46
C ALA A 346 34.15 -63.40 -34.53
N ALA A 347 35.32 -63.16 -33.91
CA ALA A 347 36.39 -64.15 -33.81
C ALA A 347 35.97 -65.39 -33.00
N ARG A 348 35.24 -65.19 -31.91
CA ARG A 348 34.68 -66.29 -31.10
C ARG A 348 33.65 -67.12 -31.87
N LEU A 349 32.80 -66.48 -32.67
CA LEU A 349 31.85 -67.17 -33.55
C LEU A 349 32.57 -68.00 -34.61
N GLN A 350 33.66 -67.50 -35.20
CA GLN A 350 34.47 -68.27 -36.13
C GLN A 350 35.13 -69.49 -35.46
N GLN A 351 35.65 -69.36 -34.24
CA GLN A 351 36.20 -70.50 -33.49
C GLN A 351 35.14 -71.56 -33.16
N LEU A 352 33.93 -71.14 -32.78
CA LEU A 352 32.82 -72.06 -32.54
C LEU A 352 32.41 -72.81 -33.82
N ASN A 353 32.36 -72.13 -34.96
CA ASN A 353 32.07 -72.78 -36.25
C ASN A 353 33.14 -73.81 -36.63
N LEU A 354 34.43 -73.52 -36.43
CA LEU A 354 35.52 -74.47 -36.68
C LEU A 354 35.46 -75.69 -35.74
N HIS A 355 34.99 -75.50 -34.50
CA HIS A 355 34.80 -76.58 -33.55
C HIS A 355 33.57 -77.45 -33.87
N ASP A 356 32.49 -76.86 -34.41
CA ASP A 356 31.34 -77.61 -34.91
C ASP A 356 31.67 -78.40 -36.19
N ASP A 357 32.50 -77.86 -37.08
CA ASP A 357 33.02 -78.62 -38.24
C ASP A 357 33.91 -79.80 -37.81
N SER A 358 34.58 -79.69 -36.67
CA SER A 358 35.39 -80.77 -36.07
C SER A 358 34.53 -81.83 -35.38
N LYS A 359 33.38 -81.46 -34.81
CA LYS A 359 32.41 -82.39 -34.20
C LYS A 359 31.49 -83.07 -35.23
N ASN A 360 31.18 -82.43 -36.36
CA ASN A 360 30.35 -83.00 -37.43
C ASN A 360 31.03 -84.13 -38.24
N LYS A 361 32.25 -84.53 -37.90
CA LYS A 361 32.93 -85.69 -38.52
C LYS A 361 32.82 -87.01 -37.75
N VAL A 362 32.19 -87.07 -36.57
CA VAL A 362 31.92 -88.35 -35.89
C VAL A 362 30.58 -88.31 -35.12
N GLY A 363 29.61 -89.09 -35.61
CA GLY A 363 28.73 -89.86 -34.73
C GLY A 363 27.39 -89.24 -34.33
N SER A 364 26.37 -89.55 -35.13
CA SER A 364 24.94 -89.51 -34.83
C SER A 364 24.56 -90.15 -33.48
N GLY A 365 23.75 -89.45 -32.69
CA GLY A 365 23.04 -90.01 -31.53
C GLY A 365 22.16 -88.96 -30.87
N GLY A 366 20.88 -88.92 -31.24
CA GLY A 366 19.92 -87.95 -30.71
C GLY A 366 19.42 -88.30 -29.31
N GLN A 367 19.28 -87.27 -28.46
CA GLN A 367 18.24 -87.20 -27.44
C GLN A 367 18.03 -85.76 -26.93
N ASP A 368 16.76 -85.47 -26.67
CA ASP A 368 16.15 -84.43 -25.83
C ASP A 368 16.12 -82.95 -26.26
N TYR A 369 14.97 -82.61 -26.83
CA TYR A 369 14.47 -81.25 -27.04
C TYR A 369 14.10 -80.56 -25.72
N LEU A 370 14.90 -79.58 -25.30
CA LEU A 370 14.49 -78.56 -24.32
C LEU A 370 14.18 -77.24 -25.04
N LYS A 371 12.92 -76.80 -24.88
CA LYS A 371 12.29 -75.64 -25.53
C LYS A 371 12.91 -74.30 -25.06
N PRO A 372 12.90 -73.26 -25.91
CA PRO A 372 13.44 -71.94 -25.59
C PRO A 372 12.66 -71.24 -24.46
N LYS A 373 13.41 -70.69 -23.51
CA LYS A 373 12.89 -69.87 -22.40
C LYS A 373 12.34 -68.57 -23.00
N LYS A 374 11.02 -68.40 -22.90
CA LYS A 374 10.30 -67.21 -23.32
C LYS A 374 10.85 -65.96 -22.63
N THR A 375 11.01 -64.91 -23.42
CA THR A 375 11.02 -63.49 -23.06
C THR A 375 10.18 -63.17 -21.82
N THR A 376 10.79 -62.62 -20.77
CA THR A 376 10.08 -61.73 -19.85
C THR A 376 10.17 -60.33 -20.40
N ALA A 377 9.19 -59.98 -21.23
CA ALA A 377 8.79 -58.59 -21.40
C ALA A 377 8.40 -58.08 -20.02
N SER A 378 9.00 -56.98 -19.56
CA SER A 378 8.50 -56.26 -18.39
C SER A 378 7.18 -55.61 -18.79
N THR A 379 6.11 -56.25 -18.35
CA THR A 379 4.73 -55.79 -18.37
C THR A 379 4.67 -54.36 -17.84
N GLY A 380 4.11 -53.46 -18.66
CA GLY A 380 3.54 -52.22 -18.15
C GLY A 380 2.37 -52.57 -17.24
N THR A 381 2.34 -51.97 -16.06
CA THR A 381 1.12 -51.91 -15.26
C THR A 381 0.57 -50.50 -15.38
N GLN A 382 -0.62 -50.45 -15.98
CA GLN A 382 -1.47 -49.28 -16.08
C GLN A 382 -2.02 -48.87 -14.71
N MET A 383 -2.48 -47.63 -14.73
CA MET A 383 -3.44 -46.96 -13.85
C MET A 383 -4.41 -47.89 -13.10
N GLU A 384 -4.57 -47.62 -11.80
CA GLU A 384 -5.87 -47.80 -11.14
C GLU A 384 -6.53 -46.43 -10.97
N ASP A 385 -7.68 -46.29 -11.63
CA ASP A 385 -8.68 -45.26 -11.39
C ASP A 385 -9.37 -45.55 -10.05
N VAL A 386 -9.46 -44.54 -9.17
CA VAL A 386 -10.43 -44.52 -8.08
C VAL A 386 -11.20 -43.22 -8.19
N ASP A 387 -12.39 -43.33 -8.79
CA ASP A 387 -13.42 -42.30 -8.79
C ASP A 387 -14.29 -42.42 -7.52
N SER A 388 -14.78 -41.25 -7.11
CA SER A 388 -15.98 -41.01 -6.30
C SER A 388 -16.08 -41.54 -4.87
N SER A 389 -15.98 -40.62 -3.91
CA SER A 389 -17.11 -40.43 -2.99
C SER A 389 -17.17 -38.98 -2.49
N ASP A 390 -18.38 -38.42 -2.62
CA ASP A 390 -18.84 -37.21 -1.98
C ASP A 390 -18.72 -37.33 -0.46
N SER A 391 -18.31 -36.26 0.20
CA SER A 391 -18.49 -36.10 1.65
C SER A 391 -18.68 -34.62 1.96
N GLU A 392 -19.86 -34.34 2.50
CA GLU A 392 -20.40 -33.04 2.87
C GLU A 392 -19.50 -32.26 3.84
N VAL A 393 -19.54 -30.94 3.72
CA VAL A 393 -18.81 -29.97 4.53
C VAL A 393 -19.61 -29.67 5.80
N LEU A 394 -19.02 -29.89 6.98
CA LEU A 394 -19.52 -29.36 8.26
C LEU A 394 -18.86 -28.01 8.61
N GLU A 395 -19.63 -27.15 9.29
CA GLU A 395 -19.45 -25.69 9.46
C GLU A 395 -18.26 -25.19 10.32
N ASP A 396 -17.25 -26.00 10.68
CA ASP A 396 -16.26 -25.60 11.72
C ASP A 396 -14.83 -25.27 11.23
N ASP A 397 -14.59 -25.14 9.93
CA ASP A 397 -13.23 -24.98 9.36
C ASP A 397 -12.77 -23.53 9.06
N PHE A 398 -13.54 -22.51 9.43
CA PHE A 398 -13.16 -21.10 9.23
C PHE A 398 -12.25 -20.54 10.34
N LYS A 399 -11.05 -21.11 10.52
CA LYS A 399 -9.97 -20.45 11.27
C LYS A 399 -8.70 -20.35 10.43
N PRO A 400 -8.17 -19.12 10.18
CA PRO A 400 -6.94 -18.94 9.44
C PRO A 400 -5.78 -19.64 10.16
N VAL A 401 -4.91 -20.29 9.38
CA VAL A 401 -3.77 -21.04 9.92
C VAL A 401 -2.73 -20.05 10.46
N GLN A 402 -2.51 -20.08 11.77
CA GLN A 402 -1.21 -19.71 12.32
C GLN A 402 -0.25 -20.88 12.02
N SER A 403 0.25 -20.97 10.80
CA SER A 403 1.47 -21.76 10.56
C SER A 403 2.61 -21.04 11.31
N ASN A 404 3.77 -21.67 11.50
CA ASN A 404 4.91 -21.12 12.24
C ASN A 404 5.52 -19.88 11.55
N LEU A 405 4.73 -18.81 11.44
CA LEU A 405 5.00 -17.50 10.87
C LEU A 405 6.07 -16.75 11.69
N ASN A 406 6.29 -17.18 12.94
CA ASN A 406 7.38 -16.67 13.77
C ASN A 406 8.77 -16.98 13.17
N LYS A 407 8.91 -18.01 12.31
CA LYS A 407 10.18 -18.33 11.63
C LYS A 407 10.54 -17.32 10.52
N PHE A 408 9.54 -16.70 9.89
CA PHE A 408 9.72 -15.88 8.67
C PHE A 408 9.66 -14.36 8.92
N GLY A 409 9.71 -13.92 10.19
CA GLY A 409 9.66 -12.51 10.57
C GLY A 409 8.26 -11.88 10.45
N ARG A 410 8.17 -10.55 10.56
CA ARG A 410 6.88 -9.84 10.46
C ARG A 410 6.34 -9.89 9.01
N PRO A 411 5.05 -10.23 8.80
CA PRO A 411 4.39 -10.10 7.49
C PRO A 411 4.52 -8.68 6.96
N GLY A 412 4.82 -8.51 5.66
CA GLY A 412 4.90 -7.19 5.01
C GLY A 412 6.21 -6.86 4.30
N THR A 413 7.24 -7.72 4.36
CA THR A 413 8.50 -7.50 3.63
C THR A 413 8.65 -8.45 2.44
N ARG A 414 9.11 -7.93 1.30
CA ARG A 414 9.32 -8.70 0.05
C ARG A 414 10.26 -9.90 0.25
N LYS A 415 11.23 -9.79 1.16
CA LYS A 415 12.19 -10.85 1.49
C LYS A 415 11.53 -12.01 2.24
N ALA A 416 10.71 -11.72 3.24
CA ALA A 416 9.97 -12.74 3.99
C ALA A 416 8.99 -13.52 3.09
N ALA A 417 8.28 -12.81 2.20
CA ALA A 417 7.38 -13.45 1.24
C ALA A 417 8.13 -14.36 0.23
N ALA A 418 9.35 -14.00 -0.15
CA ALA A 418 10.19 -14.80 -1.04
C ALA A 418 10.74 -16.06 -0.37
N GLU A 419 11.17 -15.96 0.89
CA GLU A 419 11.65 -17.10 1.68
C GLU A 419 10.51 -18.08 1.96
N TRP A 420 9.33 -17.56 2.34
CA TRP A 420 8.12 -18.37 2.50
C TRP A 420 7.74 -19.11 1.21
N PHE A 421 7.69 -18.42 0.07
CA PHE A 421 7.31 -19.04 -1.21
C PHE A 421 8.30 -20.15 -1.62
N LYS A 422 9.61 -19.90 -1.52
CA LYS A 422 10.66 -20.87 -1.87
C LYS A 422 10.59 -22.13 -1.02
N GLU A 423 10.43 -21.99 0.30
CA GLU A 423 10.46 -23.13 1.23
C GLU A 423 9.18 -23.97 1.24
N THR A 424 8.01 -23.36 0.97
CA THR A 424 6.74 -24.04 1.28
C THR A 424 5.80 -24.24 0.11
N GLN A 425 5.99 -23.55 -1.03
CA GLN A 425 4.95 -23.52 -2.07
C GLN A 425 5.43 -23.65 -3.51
N THR A 426 6.73 -23.86 -3.74
CA THR A 426 7.30 -23.98 -5.10
C THR A 426 6.61 -25.08 -5.92
N GLU A 427 6.24 -26.20 -5.30
CA GLU A 427 5.61 -27.34 -5.99
C GLU A 427 4.15 -27.08 -6.41
N ASN A 428 3.42 -26.20 -5.71
CA ASN A 428 1.99 -25.95 -5.95
C ASN A 428 1.70 -25.09 -7.19
N VAL A 429 2.75 -24.47 -7.77
CA VAL A 429 2.66 -23.50 -8.87
C VAL A 429 3.45 -23.94 -10.10
N LEU A 430 4.13 -25.09 -10.01
CA LEU A 430 4.74 -25.75 -11.15
C LEU A 430 3.65 -26.46 -11.96
N ASP A 431 3.74 -26.35 -13.27
CA ASP A 431 2.95 -27.16 -14.18
C ASP A 431 3.53 -28.58 -14.21
N THR A 432 2.72 -29.55 -13.79
CA THR A 432 3.10 -30.97 -13.64
C THR A 432 3.56 -31.60 -14.95
N ALA A 433 3.20 -31.01 -16.11
CA ALA A 433 3.60 -31.52 -17.42
C ALA A 433 4.95 -30.95 -17.93
N SER A 434 5.33 -29.74 -17.53
CA SER A 434 6.46 -29.01 -18.15
C SER A 434 7.61 -28.66 -17.19
N GLY A 435 7.42 -28.80 -15.88
CA GLY A 435 8.43 -28.42 -14.87
C GLY A 435 8.74 -26.92 -14.87
N ARG A 436 7.94 -26.10 -15.56
CA ARG A 436 8.01 -24.64 -15.58
C ARG A 436 6.89 -24.05 -14.71
N PHE A 437 7.04 -22.80 -14.29
CA PHE A 437 5.95 -22.10 -13.60
C PHE A 437 4.75 -21.95 -14.53
N ALA A 438 3.54 -22.10 -13.98
CA ALA A 438 2.33 -21.90 -14.75
C ALA A 438 2.28 -20.51 -15.38
N GLU A 439 1.80 -20.41 -16.62
CA GLU A 439 1.82 -19.16 -17.41
C GLU A 439 1.10 -17.99 -16.71
N TRP A 440 0.07 -18.29 -15.92
CA TRP A 440 -0.71 -17.30 -15.16
C TRP A 440 -0.02 -16.81 -13.88
N PHE A 441 1.14 -17.33 -13.51
CA PHE A 441 1.82 -16.99 -12.26
C PHE A 441 2.97 -16.00 -12.49
N HIS A 442 2.98 -14.85 -11.80
CA HIS A 442 4.05 -13.85 -11.96
C HIS A 442 4.98 -13.71 -10.75
N GLY A 443 4.89 -14.63 -9.78
CA GLY A 443 5.73 -14.55 -8.58
C GLY A 443 5.42 -13.33 -7.72
N ILE A 444 6.46 -12.66 -7.22
CA ILE A 444 6.35 -11.55 -6.26
C ILE A 444 6.37 -10.21 -7.00
N ILE A 445 5.18 -9.81 -7.45
CA ILE A 445 4.93 -8.51 -8.06
C ILE A 445 4.01 -7.67 -7.17
N SER A 446 4.20 -6.35 -7.21
CA SER A 446 3.38 -5.41 -6.44
C SER A 446 1.97 -5.30 -7.03
N ARG A 447 1.02 -4.79 -6.24
CA ARG A 447 -0.34 -4.50 -6.74
C ARG A 447 -0.31 -3.56 -7.96
N LYS A 448 0.48 -2.48 -7.90
CA LYS A 448 0.63 -1.51 -9.00
C LYS A 448 1.21 -2.17 -10.26
N GLU A 449 2.16 -3.08 -10.10
CA GLU A 449 2.74 -3.86 -11.19
C GLU A 449 1.69 -4.73 -11.87
N SER A 450 0.86 -5.44 -11.09
CA SER A 450 -0.22 -6.27 -11.63
C SER A 450 -1.29 -5.45 -12.37
N GLU A 451 -1.62 -4.25 -11.87
CA GLU A 451 -2.54 -3.33 -12.55
C GLU A 451 -1.94 -2.79 -13.86
N ARG A 452 -0.61 -2.59 -13.93
CA ARG A 452 0.09 -2.20 -15.16
C ARG A 452 0.07 -3.30 -16.21
N LEU A 453 0.37 -4.55 -15.83
CA LEU A 453 0.39 -5.70 -16.74
C LEU A 453 -0.99 -6.01 -17.33
N LEU A 454 -2.06 -5.77 -16.56
CA LEU A 454 -3.44 -6.04 -16.96
C LEU A 454 -4.14 -4.84 -17.62
N ARG A 455 -3.51 -3.66 -17.67
CA ARG A 455 -4.14 -2.41 -18.17
C ARG A 455 -4.57 -2.53 -19.63
N ASP A 456 -3.66 -3.00 -20.49
CA ASP A 456 -3.83 -3.05 -21.94
C ASP A 456 -4.28 -4.43 -22.43
N LYS A 457 -4.80 -5.26 -21.51
CA LYS A 457 -5.26 -6.64 -21.79
C LYS A 457 -6.78 -6.70 -21.89
N ILE A 458 -7.27 -7.71 -22.58
CA ILE A 458 -8.71 -7.95 -22.76
C ILE A 458 -9.40 -8.26 -21.43
N VAL A 459 -10.70 -7.96 -21.37
CA VAL A 459 -11.55 -8.29 -20.20
C VAL A 459 -11.55 -9.81 -19.98
N GLY A 460 -11.36 -10.22 -18.72
CA GLY A 460 -11.20 -11.63 -18.34
C GLY A 460 -9.76 -12.12 -18.31
N CYS A 461 -8.78 -11.29 -18.68
CA CYS A 461 -7.36 -11.60 -18.50
C CYS A 461 -6.98 -11.58 -17.01
N TYR A 462 -6.21 -12.58 -16.57
CA TYR A 462 -5.90 -12.77 -15.15
C TYR A 462 -4.46 -13.22 -14.88
N LEU A 463 -4.00 -12.98 -13.66
CA LEU A 463 -2.75 -13.48 -13.13
C LEU A 463 -2.83 -13.76 -11.62
N ILE A 464 -1.99 -14.65 -11.12
CA ILE A 464 -1.81 -14.92 -9.70
C ILE A 464 -0.42 -14.47 -9.27
N ARG A 465 -0.36 -13.71 -8.18
CA ARG A 465 0.87 -13.21 -7.57
C ARG A 465 0.95 -13.58 -6.10
N VAL A 466 2.16 -13.62 -5.56
CA VAL A 466 2.39 -13.74 -4.12
C VAL A 466 2.10 -12.39 -3.46
N SER A 467 1.35 -12.39 -2.37
CA SER A 467 1.01 -11.16 -1.64
C SER A 467 2.22 -10.64 -0.85
N GLU A 468 2.48 -9.34 -0.93
CA GLU A 468 3.56 -8.68 -0.18
C GLU A 468 3.12 -8.33 1.26
N SER A 469 1.82 -8.11 1.49
CA SER A 469 1.29 -7.65 2.76
C SER A 469 0.98 -8.77 3.75
N ARG A 470 0.73 -9.99 3.25
CA ARG A 470 0.45 -11.20 4.03
C ARG A 470 0.96 -12.42 3.27
N PHE A 471 1.31 -13.48 3.98
CA PHE A 471 1.62 -14.76 3.35
C PHE A 471 0.37 -15.34 2.71
N GLY A 472 0.45 -15.70 1.43
CA GLY A 472 -0.68 -16.12 0.62
C GLY A 472 -0.60 -15.61 -0.81
N TYR A 473 -1.62 -15.90 -1.60
CA TYR A 473 -1.69 -15.52 -3.02
C TYR A 473 -2.74 -14.43 -3.24
N THR A 474 -2.61 -13.73 -4.36
CA THR A 474 -3.60 -12.75 -4.82
C THR A 474 -3.88 -12.98 -6.29
N LEU A 475 -5.14 -13.27 -6.62
CA LEU A 475 -5.65 -13.29 -7.98
C LEU A 475 -5.95 -11.86 -8.42
N SER A 476 -5.29 -11.40 -9.46
CA SER A 476 -5.53 -10.08 -10.08
C SER A 476 -6.13 -10.30 -11.46
N PHE A 477 -7.27 -9.68 -11.76
CA PHE A 477 -7.95 -9.84 -13.05
C PHE A 477 -8.46 -8.51 -13.60
N LYS A 478 -8.54 -8.42 -14.94
CA LYS A 478 -9.08 -7.28 -15.67
C LYS A 478 -10.61 -7.38 -15.82
N ASP A 479 -11.32 -6.50 -15.11
CA ASP A 479 -12.75 -6.23 -15.29
C ASP A 479 -12.96 -5.14 -16.36
N GLN A 480 -14.21 -4.89 -16.75
CA GLN A 480 -14.57 -3.89 -17.77
C GLN A 480 -13.90 -2.52 -17.50
N ASP A 481 -14.11 -1.95 -16.32
CA ASP A 481 -13.58 -0.60 -15.99
C ASP A 481 -12.35 -0.59 -15.06
N ARG A 482 -12.03 -1.70 -14.39
CA ARG A 482 -10.99 -1.73 -13.34
C ARG A 482 -10.28 -3.07 -13.22
N CYS A 483 -9.06 -3.05 -12.68
CA CYS A 483 -8.41 -4.27 -12.21
C CYS A 483 -8.91 -4.60 -10.80
N ARG A 484 -9.30 -5.84 -10.56
CA ARG A 484 -9.74 -6.31 -9.23
C ARG A 484 -8.72 -7.30 -8.67
N HIS A 485 -8.63 -7.35 -7.34
CA HIS A 485 -7.69 -8.20 -6.62
C HIS A 485 -8.41 -8.99 -5.53
N TYR A 486 -8.22 -10.30 -5.53
CA TYR A 486 -8.84 -11.23 -4.59
C TYR A 486 -7.76 -12.00 -3.87
N MET A 487 -7.87 -12.09 -2.55
CA MET A 487 -6.93 -12.83 -1.74
C MET A 487 -7.28 -14.31 -1.78
N ILE A 488 -6.28 -15.14 -2.01
CA ILE A 488 -6.40 -16.60 -1.92
C ILE A 488 -5.66 -17.03 -0.66
N ASP A 489 -6.39 -17.67 0.24
CA ASP A 489 -5.85 -18.21 1.49
C ASP A 489 -5.63 -19.73 1.36
N GLN A 490 -4.73 -20.27 2.17
CA GLN A 490 -4.44 -21.70 2.25
C GLN A 490 -4.90 -22.26 3.60
N LEU A 491 -5.79 -23.25 3.55
CA LEU A 491 -6.34 -23.95 4.70
C LEU A 491 -5.34 -24.97 5.27
N LYS A 492 -5.56 -25.43 6.51
CA LYS A 492 -4.67 -26.39 7.22
C LYS A 492 -4.45 -27.70 6.46
N ASN A 493 -5.45 -28.10 5.67
CA ASN A 493 -5.46 -29.31 4.86
C ASN A 493 -4.77 -29.13 3.49
N GLY A 494 -4.05 -28.02 3.26
CA GLY A 494 -3.35 -27.73 2.01
C GLY A 494 -4.24 -27.22 0.87
N LYS A 495 -5.56 -27.11 1.09
CA LYS A 495 -6.52 -26.61 0.10
C LYS A 495 -6.53 -25.08 0.04
N PHE A 496 -7.00 -24.54 -1.08
CA PHE A 496 -7.03 -23.10 -1.39
C PHE A 496 -8.45 -22.57 -1.47
N ILE A 497 -8.68 -21.36 -0.97
CA ILE A 497 -9.99 -20.69 -1.01
C ILE A 497 -9.82 -19.21 -1.35
N ILE A 498 -10.73 -18.66 -2.16
CA ILE A 498 -10.83 -17.21 -2.36
C ILE A 498 -11.57 -16.61 -1.16
N ILE A 499 -10.99 -15.61 -0.49
CA ILE A 499 -11.64 -14.97 0.65
C ILE A 499 -12.97 -14.35 0.21
N GLY A 500 -14.07 -14.85 0.77
CA GLY A 500 -15.44 -14.43 0.46
C GLY A 500 -16.24 -15.45 -0.36
N GLU A 501 -15.65 -16.59 -0.74
CA GLU A 501 -16.36 -17.71 -1.37
C GLU A 501 -16.53 -18.89 -0.42
N SER A 502 -17.52 -19.74 -0.70
CA SER A 502 -17.79 -20.97 0.06
C SER A 502 -17.05 -22.19 -0.49
N LYS A 503 -16.51 -22.13 -1.72
CA LYS A 503 -15.90 -23.28 -2.39
C LYS A 503 -14.39 -23.36 -2.16
N VAL A 504 -13.94 -24.55 -1.76
CA VAL A 504 -12.54 -24.85 -1.48
C VAL A 504 -11.95 -25.73 -2.60
N HIS A 505 -10.70 -25.46 -3.00
CA HIS A 505 -10.01 -26.11 -4.11
C HIS A 505 -8.77 -26.88 -3.67
N ARG A 506 -8.50 -28.04 -4.25
CA ARG A 506 -7.34 -28.89 -3.90
C ARG A 506 -5.99 -28.29 -4.33
N SER A 507 -5.97 -27.44 -5.36
CA SER A 507 -4.76 -26.76 -5.85
C SER A 507 -5.11 -25.42 -6.49
N LEU A 508 -4.12 -24.54 -6.68
CA LEU A 508 -4.31 -23.29 -7.43
C LEU A 508 -4.73 -23.56 -8.88
N HIS A 509 -4.24 -24.64 -9.49
CA HIS A 509 -4.69 -25.09 -10.80
C HIS A 509 -6.19 -25.46 -10.81
N ALA A 510 -6.66 -26.19 -9.80
CA ALA A 510 -8.08 -26.55 -9.67
C ALA A 510 -8.96 -25.31 -9.44
N LEU A 511 -8.46 -24.31 -8.69
CA LEU A 511 -9.13 -23.02 -8.49
C LEU A 511 -9.27 -22.26 -9.81
N VAL A 512 -8.18 -22.13 -10.57
CA VAL A 512 -8.19 -21.46 -11.87
C VAL A 512 -9.12 -22.18 -12.85
N GLN A 513 -9.06 -23.51 -12.94
CA GLN A 513 -9.94 -24.30 -13.83
C GLN A 513 -11.42 -24.20 -13.45
N HIS A 514 -11.73 -24.11 -12.16
CA HIS A 514 -13.10 -23.89 -11.71
C HIS A 514 -13.62 -22.52 -12.17
N HIS A 515 -12.84 -21.45 -11.98
CA HIS A 515 -13.23 -20.09 -12.32
C HIS A 515 -13.11 -19.72 -13.80
N LYS A 516 -12.61 -20.63 -14.64
CA LYS A 516 -12.83 -20.60 -16.09
C LYS A 516 -14.28 -20.91 -16.47
N LYS A 517 -14.97 -21.73 -15.65
CA LYS A 517 -16.35 -22.19 -15.91
C LYS A 517 -17.39 -21.53 -15.02
N VAL A 518 -17.00 -21.10 -13.81
CA VAL A 518 -17.91 -20.57 -12.79
C VAL A 518 -17.50 -19.18 -12.34
N LYS A 519 -18.47 -18.25 -12.32
CA LYS A 519 -18.26 -16.88 -11.84
C LYS A 519 -18.02 -16.89 -10.32
N ILE A 520 -17.25 -15.91 -9.87
CA ILE A 520 -16.90 -15.66 -8.47
C ILE A 520 -18.06 -14.84 -7.90
N SER A 521 -18.46 -15.12 -6.67
CA SER A 521 -19.54 -14.37 -6.03
C SER A 521 -19.18 -12.87 -5.99
N ASN A 522 -20.04 -12.01 -6.54
CA ASN A 522 -19.82 -10.57 -6.85
C ASN A 522 -19.05 -10.25 -8.16
N TRP A 523 -18.98 -11.17 -9.12
CA TRP A 523 -18.27 -11.02 -10.40
C TRP A 523 -19.21 -10.97 -11.63
N SER A 524 -18.87 -10.14 -12.62
CA SER A 524 -19.54 -10.05 -13.94
C SER A 524 -18.96 -11.01 -15.00
N GLY A 525 -17.69 -11.42 -14.90
CA GLY A 525 -16.94 -12.16 -15.94
C GLY A 525 -16.38 -13.52 -15.51
N LEU A 526 -15.71 -14.22 -16.44
CA LEU A 526 -15.01 -15.50 -16.22
C LEU A 526 -13.49 -15.32 -16.41
N LEU A 527 -12.67 -16.23 -15.88
CA LEU A 527 -11.23 -16.27 -16.20
C LEU A 527 -11.09 -16.77 -17.64
N THR A 528 -10.79 -15.90 -18.59
CA THR A 528 -10.73 -16.29 -20.01
C THR A 528 -9.31 -16.62 -20.43
N VAL A 529 -8.38 -15.68 -20.25
CA VAL A 529 -7.01 -15.78 -20.80
C VAL A 529 -5.97 -15.54 -19.70
N PRO A 530 -5.00 -16.46 -19.51
CA PRO A 530 -3.90 -16.21 -18.60
C PRO A 530 -3.02 -15.07 -19.15
N CYS A 531 -2.65 -14.12 -18.30
CA CYS A 531 -1.61 -13.17 -18.63
C CYS A 531 -0.27 -13.92 -18.59
N GLY A 532 0.40 -14.11 -19.73
CA GLY A 532 1.73 -14.74 -19.76
C GLY A 532 2.78 -13.92 -18.99
N GLN A 533 3.84 -14.60 -18.56
CA GLN A 533 5.01 -14.01 -17.88
C GLN A 533 5.80 -13.04 -18.76
#